data_AF-A0A7K8LPR1-F1
#
_entry.id   AF-A0A7K8LPR1-F1
#
_cell.length_a   1.000
_cell.length_b   1.000
_cell.length_c   1.000
_cell.angle_alpha   90.00
_cell.angle_beta   90.00
_cell.angle_gamma   90.00
#
_symmetry.space_group_name_H-M   'P 1'
#
loop_
_entity.id
_entity.type
_entity.pdbx_description
1 polymer ?
#
loop_
_entity_poly.entity_id
_entity_poly.type
_entity_poly.pdbx_seq_one_letter_code
_entity_poly.pdbx_strand_id
1 'polypeptide(L)'
;MQLPAVPGALAPSLLAIPVAFGINGATALADSPLALVLTGVLVLAGLFSIIFFVSGGSHFQDPLFCVFVVLSFASVIDLIISLEEDGYISGFMEVYVREGEPYLRTAHGIMICYWDGIVHYGLYLAMAAAIGQRKSYRNLGLFWLGSLTMSIVVFLLGNLTGKYSSDLSPAFLLHLPYVLVPAWAGLRLFQQPKALPSLSPERVVEEQGKRLYQRPWDVGLVLLLLLTAAFTFFRGLVVLDCPADSCFEYIYQREPYLRDPVAYPKVQMLIYMFYVLPFLCLCVYGLVLPGCSWLPDWSLVFAGAVAQAQFSHLGSSLHARTPFPYQTPEDVWWSFLLTNILYALGPQLLAYRCLRRPAFFLPATPAALRPGKKHQ
;
A
#
# COMPACT_ATOMS: atom_id res chain seq x y z
N MET A 1 -6.99 -9.47 35.76
CA MET A 1 -7.50 -10.09 34.52
C MET A 1 -6.93 -9.31 33.35
N GLN A 2 -6.01 -9.90 32.59
CA GLN A 2 -5.63 -9.34 31.29
C GLN A 2 -6.80 -9.57 30.34
N LEU A 3 -7.45 -8.49 29.90
CA LEU A 3 -8.34 -8.56 28.74
C LEU A 3 -7.54 -9.19 27.57
N PRO A 4 -8.15 -10.00 26.70
CA PRO A 4 -7.46 -10.54 25.53
C PRO A 4 -6.82 -9.39 24.72
N ALA A 5 -5.78 -9.66 23.93
CA ALA A 5 -5.09 -8.61 23.17
C ALA A 5 -5.91 -8.03 21.98
N VAL A 6 -7.04 -8.66 21.65
CA VAL A 6 -7.89 -8.35 20.47
C VAL A 6 -8.92 -7.22 20.70
N PRO A 7 -9.59 -7.07 21.87
CA PRO A 7 -10.55 -5.99 22.10
C PRO A 7 -9.95 -4.58 22.09
N GLY A 8 -8.64 -4.44 22.37
CA GLY A 8 -7.99 -3.13 22.52
C GLY A 8 -7.92 -2.28 21.25
N ALA A 9 -7.79 -2.91 20.08
CA ALA A 9 -7.78 -2.22 18.78
C ALA A 9 -9.12 -2.29 18.05
N LEU A 10 -9.90 -3.34 18.31
CA LEU A 10 -11.21 -3.55 17.68
C LEU A 10 -12.25 -2.55 18.22
N ALA A 11 -12.34 -2.38 19.54
CA ALA A 11 -13.37 -1.54 20.14
C ALA A 11 -13.30 -0.06 19.70
N PRO A 12 -12.12 0.60 19.67
CA PRO A 12 -12.02 1.96 19.16
C PRO A 12 -12.42 2.06 17.69
N SER A 13 -12.03 1.09 16.84
CA SER A 13 -12.37 1.13 15.42
C SER A 13 -13.88 1.06 15.14
N LEU A 14 -14.62 0.31 15.95
CA LEU A 14 -16.08 0.18 15.78
C LEU A 14 -16.85 1.46 16.18
N LEU A 15 -16.23 2.36 16.95
CA LEU A 15 -16.80 3.69 17.22
C LEU A 15 -16.89 4.55 15.95
N ALA A 16 -16.19 4.20 14.88
CA ALA A 16 -16.30 4.89 13.59
C ALA A 16 -17.73 4.89 13.03
N ILE A 17 -18.51 3.82 13.27
CA ILE A 17 -19.89 3.70 12.77
C ILE A 17 -20.82 4.76 13.40
N PRO A 18 -21.00 4.82 14.73
CA PRO A 18 -21.84 5.85 15.34
C PRO A 18 -21.26 7.26 15.15
N VAL A 19 -19.92 7.40 15.06
CA VAL A 19 -19.29 8.69 14.78
C VAL A 19 -19.65 9.16 13.37
N ALA A 20 -19.47 8.35 12.33
CA ALA A 20 -19.82 8.71 10.95
C ALA A 20 -21.28 9.21 10.88
N PHE A 21 -22.21 8.39 11.38
CA PHE A 21 -23.63 8.75 11.42
C PHE A 21 -23.89 10.07 12.17
N GLY A 22 -23.25 10.26 13.33
CA GLY A 22 -23.39 11.47 14.14
C GLY A 22 -22.80 12.72 13.49
N ILE A 23 -21.65 12.61 12.81
CA ILE A 23 -21.02 13.72 12.08
C ILE A 23 -21.95 14.19 10.99
N ASN A 24 -22.44 13.29 10.14
CA ASN A 24 -23.30 13.65 9.01
C ASN A 24 -24.58 14.37 9.47
N GLY A 25 -25.20 13.91 10.55
CA GLY A 25 -26.34 14.58 11.17
C GLY A 25 -25.99 15.97 11.74
N ALA A 26 -24.87 16.10 12.47
CA ALA A 26 -24.44 17.36 13.06
C ALA A 26 -24.01 18.40 12.01
N THR A 27 -23.35 17.97 10.94
CA THR A 27 -22.88 18.85 9.86
C THR A 27 -24.02 19.32 8.97
N ALA A 28 -25.04 18.48 8.76
CA ALA A 28 -26.27 18.89 8.06
C ALA A 28 -27.06 19.97 8.82
N LEU A 29 -26.86 20.10 10.14
CA LEU A 29 -27.51 21.11 10.97
C LEU A 29 -26.70 22.41 11.09
N ALA A 30 -25.39 22.36 10.84
CA ALA A 30 -24.47 23.45 11.16
C ALA A 30 -24.15 24.39 9.97
N ASP A 31 -24.52 24.03 8.73
CA ASP A 31 -24.37 24.80 7.49
C ASP A 31 -23.06 25.61 7.38
N SER A 32 -21.94 25.05 7.87
CA SER A 32 -20.65 25.74 7.88
C SER A 32 -19.48 24.76 7.68
N PRO A 33 -18.57 25.03 6.73
CA PRO A 33 -17.35 24.22 6.52
C PRO A 33 -16.45 24.14 7.75
N LEU A 34 -16.47 25.18 8.59
CA LEU A 34 -15.74 25.24 9.87
C LEU A 34 -16.26 24.22 10.88
N ALA A 35 -17.57 23.94 10.90
CA ALA A 35 -18.14 22.93 11.78
C ALA A 35 -17.64 21.53 11.43
N LEU A 36 -17.49 21.22 10.14
CA LEU A 36 -16.93 19.94 9.69
C LEU A 36 -15.50 19.73 10.19
N VAL A 37 -14.65 20.74 10.06
CA VAL A 37 -13.25 20.71 10.55
C VAL A 37 -13.20 20.56 12.07
N LEU A 38 -13.99 21.35 12.80
CA LEU A 38 -14.04 21.29 14.27
C LEU A 38 -14.50 19.91 14.75
N THR A 39 -15.53 19.34 14.13
CA THR A 39 -16.02 18.01 14.46
C THR A 39 -14.94 16.94 14.21
N GLY A 40 -14.21 17.02 13.10
CA GLY A 40 -13.08 16.12 12.83
C GLY A 40 -12.00 16.19 13.92
N VAL A 41 -11.63 17.40 14.36
CA VAL A 41 -10.65 17.60 15.44
C VAL A 41 -11.15 17.02 16.77
N LEU A 42 -12.42 17.24 17.11
CA LEU A 42 -13.01 16.72 18.35
C LEU A 42 -13.07 15.19 18.35
N VAL A 43 -13.38 14.57 17.22
CA VAL A 43 -13.39 13.11 17.06
C VAL A 43 -11.99 12.54 17.25
N LEU A 44 -10.96 13.14 16.64
CA LEU A 44 -9.57 12.71 16.82
C LEU A 44 -9.10 12.89 18.27
N ALA A 45 -9.45 13.99 18.92
CA ALA A 45 -9.12 14.23 20.33
C ALA A 45 -9.82 13.23 21.27
N GLY A 46 -11.09 12.92 20.99
CA GLY A 46 -11.86 11.90 21.71
C GLY A 46 -11.27 10.50 21.53
N LEU A 47 -10.92 10.13 20.30
CA LEU A 47 -10.28 8.85 19.98
C LEU A 47 -8.94 8.71 20.70
N PHE A 48 -8.08 9.74 20.65
CA PHE A 48 -6.81 9.75 21.36
C PHE A 48 -6.99 9.59 22.87
N SER A 49 -7.98 10.27 23.45
CA SER A 49 -8.32 10.14 24.87
C SER A 49 -8.74 8.71 25.21
N ILE A 50 -9.63 8.10 24.43
CA ILE A 50 -10.08 6.72 24.62
C ILE A 50 -8.90 5.76 24.55
N ILE A 51 -8.03 5.90 23.55
CA ILE A 51 -6.83 5.07 23.41
C ILE A 51 -5.93 5.22 24.64
N PHE A 52 -5.71 6.44 25.10
CA PHE A 52 -4.89 6.73 26.28
C PHE A 52 -5.44 6.06 27.55
N PHE A 53 -6.75 6.20 27.80
CA PHE A 53 -7.40 5.63 28.98
C PHE A 53 -7.50 4.10 28.92
N VAL A 54 -7.87 3.52 27.78
CA VAL A 54 -8.02 2.06 27.60
C VAL A 54 -6.68 1.33 27.64
N SER A 55 -5.62 1.96 27.13
CA SER A 55 -4.28 1.37 27.08
C SER A 55 -3.55 1.35 28.42
N GLY A 56 -4.10 1.97 29.46
CA GLY A 56 -3.60 1.93 30.83
C GLY A 56 -2.12 2.31 30.98
N GLY A 57 -1.61 3.21 30.13
CA GLY A 57 -0.20 3.62 30.07
C GLY A 57 0.80 2.53 29.60
N SER A 58 0.50 1.24 29.79
CA SER A 58 1.45 0.14 29.57
C SER A 58 1.64 -0.27 28.10
N HIS A 59 0.65 -0.03 27.23
CA HIS A 59 0.77 -0.30 25.78
C HIS A 59 1.49 0.81 24.99
N PHE A 60 1.86 1.93 25.63
CA PHE A 60 2.69 2.98 25.03
C PHE A 60 4.17 2.61 24.87
N GLN A 61 4.57 1.36 25.15
CA GLN A 61 5.94 0.91 24.90
C GLN A 61 6.31 0.92 23.42
N ASP A 62 5.34 0.67 22.52
CA ASP A 62 5.50 0.84 21.09
C ASP A 62 4.55 1.93 20.57
N PRO A 63 5.07 3.12 20.18
CA PRO A 63 4.22 4.22 19.75
C PRO A 63 3.47 3.92 18.43
N LEU A 64 3.87 2.89 17.69
CA LEU A 64 3.13 2.44 16.49
C LEU A 64 1.78 1.80 16.83
N PHE A 65 1.57 1.33 18.06
CA PHE A 65 0.26 0.83 18.49
C PHE A 65 -0.83 1.89 18.31
N CYS A 66 -0.59 3.11 18.78
CA CYS A 66 -1.55 4.20 18.66
C CYS A 66 -1.83 4.55 17.20
N VAL A 67 -0.79 4.56 16.36
CA VAL A 67 -0.94 4.79 14.92
C VAL A 67 -1.85 3.75 14.29
N PHE A 68 -1.63 2.45 14.55
CA PHE A 68 -2.47 1.40 13.98
C PHE A 68 -3.91 1.42 14.50
N VAL A 69 -4.16 1.83 15.74
CA VAL A 69 -5.53 1.97 16.25
C VAL A 69 -6.24 3.18 15.66
N VAL A 70 -5.55 4.31 15.47
CA VAL A 70 -6.14 5.49 14.80
C VAL A 70 -6.43 5.18 13.33
N LEU A 71 -5.50 4.53 12.64
CA LEU A 71 -5.70 4.15 11.24
C LEU A 71 -6.75 3.03 11.09
N SER A 72 -6.91 2.14 12.06
CA SER A 72 -8.00 1.16 12.02
C SER A 72 -9.36 1.83 12.16
N PHE A 73 -9.49 2.87 12.97
CA PHE A 73 -10.69 3.72 13.01
C PHE A 73 -10.94 4.39 11.66
N ALA A 74 -9.92 5.04 11.08
CA ALA A 74 -10.02 5.70 9.78
C ALA A 74 -10.45 4.72 8.67
N SER A 75 -9.90 3.50 8.66
CA SER A 75 -10.27 2.49 7.67
C SER A 75 -11.72 2.03 7.73
N VAL A 76 -12.36 2.06 8.92
CA VAL A 76 -13.79 1.77 9.03
C VAL A 76 -14.61 2.93 8.45
N ILE A 77 -14.16 4.19 8.62
CA ILE A 77 -14.77 5.34 7.94
C ILE A 77 -14.64 5.19 6.42
N ASP A 78 -13.47 4.81 5.91
CA ASP A 78 -13.25 4.58 4.47
C ASP A 78 -14.16 3.47 3.93
N LEU A 79 -14.35 2.38 4.70
CA LEU A 79 -15.29 1.33 4.33
C LEU A 79 -16.74 1.86 4.25
N ILE A 80 -17.15 2.70 5.19
CA ILE A 80 -18.47 3.34 5.19
C ILE A 80 -18.61 4.25 3.95
N ILE A 81 -17.61 5.09 3.66
CA ILE A 81 -17.59 5.98 2.50
C ILE A 81 -17.78 5.17 1.20
N SER A 82 -17.00 4.12 1.01
CA SER A 82 -17.08 3.29 -0.20
C SER A 82 -18.43 2.58 -0.33
N LEU A 83 -18.96 2.00 0.75
CA LEU A 83 -20.28 1.36 0.75
C LEU A 83 -21.42 2.36 0.46
N GLU A 84 -21.32 3.60 0.95
CA GLU A 84 -22.33 4.63 0.72
C GLU A 84 -22.28 5.17 -0.71
N GLU A 85 -21.07 5.45 -1.24
CA GLU A 85 -20.93 5.93 -2.62
C GLU A 85 -21.35 4.86 -3.66
N ASP A 86 -21.24 3.57 -3.34
CA ASP A 86 -21.79 2.49 -4.18
C ASP A 86 -23.27 2.19 -3.89
N GLY A 87 -23.89 2.90 -2.94
CA GLY A 87 -25.33 2.83 -2.67
C GLY A 87 -25.76 1.61 -1.85
N TYR A 88 -24.85 0.90 -1.19
CA TYR A 88 -25.17 -0.21 -0.30
C TYR A 88 -25.72 0.26 1.05
N ILE A 89 -25.32 1.45 1.50
CA ILE A 89 -25.80 2.11 2.72
C ILE A 89 -26.07 3.60 2.45
N SER A 90 -26.69 4.30 3.40
CA SER A 90 -27.00 5.74 3.25
C SER A 90 -27.06 6.46 4.59
N GLY A 91 -26.69 7.73 4.62
CA GLY A 91 -26.86 8.64 5.75
C GLY A 91 -25.66 8.73 6.68
N PHE A 92 -24.47 8.28 6.26
CA PHE A 92 -23.30 8.22 7.15
C PHE A 92 -22.23 9.27 6.84
N MET A 93 -21.89 9.52 5.58
CA MET A 93 -20.74 10.36 5.20
C MET A 93 -21.03 11.27 4.00
N GLU A 94 -22.27 11.31 3.49
CA GLU A 94 -22.66 12.07 2.30
C GLU A 94 -22.20 13.54 2.33
N VAL A 95 -22.43 14.26 3.44
CA VAL A 95 -22.04 15.67 3.57
C VAL A 95 -20.53 15.83 3.54
N TYR A 96 -19.79 14.96 4.24
CA TYR A 96 -18.33 15.01 4.29
C TYR A 96 -17.71 14.74 2.91
N VAL A 97 -18.18 13.72 2.22
CA VAL A 97 -17.63 13.34 0.92
C VAL A 97 -17.99 14.39 -0.14
N ARG A 98 -19.19 14.97 -0.08
CA ARG A 98 -19.62 15.99 -1.04
C ARG A 98 -18.92 17.33 -0.86
N GLU A 99 -18.81 17.81 0.38
CA GLU A 99 -18.35 19.17 0.68
C GLU A 99 -16.88 19.22 1.14
N GLY A 100 -16.36 18.13 1.71
CA GLY A 100 -14.99 18.03 2.23
C GLY A 100 -14.02 17.37 1.25
N GLU A 101 -14.33 16.16 0.79
CA GLU A 101 -13.42 15.34 -0.03
C GLU A 101 -14.10 14.75 -1.28
N PRO A 102 -14.47 15.59 -2.26
CA PRO A 102 -15.19 15.16 -3.47
C PRO A 102 -14.41 14.15 -4.33
N TYR A 103 -13.09 14.07 -4.17
CA TYR A 103 -12.22 13.13 -4.87
C TYR A 103 -12.50 11.67 -4.50
N LEU A 104 -13.00 11.41 -3.28
CA LEU A 104 -13.37 10.07 -2.82
C LEU A 104 -14.56 9.48 -3.59
N ARG A 105 -15.34 10.32 -4.27
CA ARG A 105 -16.48 9.92 -5.12
C ARG A 105 -16.06 9.32 -6.45
N THR A 106 -14.79 9.45 -6.82
CA THR A 106 -14.27 8.83 -8.04
C THR A 106 -14.18 7.32 -7.89
N ALA A 107 -14.16 6.60 -9.01
CA ALA A 107 -13.88 5.18 -9.00
C ALA A 107 -12.56 4.84 -8.29
N HIS A 108 -11.52 5.68 -8.41
CA HIS A 108 -10.27 5.48 -7.68
C HIS A 108 -10.43 5.68 -6.19
N GLY A 109 -11.07 6.78 -5.78
CA GLY A 109 -11.40 7.08 -4.38
C GLY A 109 -12.13 5.93 -3.69
N ILE A 110 -13.19 5.42 -4.32
CA ILE A 110 -13.96 4.28 -3.79
C ILE A 110 -13.09 3.03 -3.66
N MET A 111 -12.28 2.70 -4.67
CA MET A 111 -11.44 1.50 -4.61
C MET A 111 -10.32 1.60 -3.57
N ILE A 112 -9.70 2.77 -3.38
CA ILE A 112 -8.71 2.93 -2.30
C ILE A 112 -9.36 2.85 -0.92
N CYS A 113 -10.58 3.38 -0.77
CA CYS A 113 -11.35 3.26 0.47
C CYS A 113 -11.75 1.81 0.78
N TYR A 114 -12.15 1.04 -0.23
CA TYR A 114 -12.36 -0.40 -0.06
C TYR A 114 -11.08 -1.12 0.37
N TRP A 115 -9.94 -0.82 -0.27
CA TRP A 115 -8.66 -1.44 0.08
C TRP A 115 -8.25 -1.11 1.52
N ASP A 116 -8.41 0.15 1.94
CA ASP A 116 -8.10 0.57 3.31
C ASP A 116 -9.04 -0.15 4.31
N GLY A 117 -10.34 -0.11 4.05
CA GLY A 117 -11.37 -0.72 4.89
C GLY A 117 -11.35 -2.25 5.01
N ILE A 118 -10.71 -2.96 4.07
CA ILE A 118 -10.61 -4.43 4.12
C ILE A 118 -9.17 -4.90 4.41
N VAL A 119 -8.19 -4.49 3.59
CA VAL A 119 -6.83 -5.00 3.64
C VAL A 119 -6.05 -4.27 4.71
N HIS A 120 -6.02 -2.93 4.68
CA HIS A 120 -5.30 -2.19 5.69
C HIS A 120 -5.94 -2.37 7.07
N TYR A 121 -7.27 -2.40 7.19
CA TYR A 121 -7.95 -2.72 8.43
C TYR A 121 -7.48 -4.04 9.03
N GLY A 122 -7.45 -5.11 8.22
CA GLY A 122 -6.91 -6.40 8.64
C GLY A 122 -5.44 -6.34 9.08
N LEU A 123 -4.60 -5.58 8.35
CA LEU A 123 -3.20 -5.36 8.70
C LEU A 123 -3.06 -4.58 10.02
N TYR A 124 -3.83 -3.51 10.24
CA TYR A 124 -3.82 -2.72 11.46
C TYR A 124 -4.16 -3.58 12.68
N LEU A 125 -5.23 -4.37 12.60
CA LEU A 125 -5.62 -5.28 13.68
C LEU A 125 -4.55 -6.35 13.93
N ALA A 126 -3.99 -6.94 12.87
CA ALA A 126 -2.94 -7.95 13.00
C ALA A 126 -1.66 -7.38 13.64
N MET A 127 -1.24 -6.19 13.24
CA MET A 127 -0.07 -5.52 13.81
C MET A 127 -0.31 -5.09 15.26
N ALA A 128 -1.48 -4.52 15.57
CA ALA A 128 -1.85 -4.15 16.94
C ALA A 128 -1.91 -5.39 17.87
N ALA A 129 -2.48 -6.50 17.38
CA ALA A 129 -2.50 -7.77 18.12
C ALA A 129 -1.10 -8.35 18.31
N ALA A 130 -0.22 -8.26 17.30
CA ALA A 130 1.17 -8.70 17.41
C ALA A 130 1.95 -7.88 18.44
N ILE A 131 1.75 -6.55 18.48
CA ILE A 131 2.31 -5.67 19.52
C ILE A 131 1.81 -6.12 20.91
N GLY A 132 0.51 -6.33 21.07
CA GLY A 132 -0.07 -6.80 22.34
C GLY A 132 0.47 -8.17 22.79
N GLN A 133 0.79 -9.05 21.83
CA GLN A 133 1.40 -10.35 22.08
C GLN A 133 2.94 -10.34 22.15
N ARG A 134 3.57 -9.16 22.07
CA ARG A 134 5.04 -8.99 22.01
C ARG A 134 5.71 -9.82 20.90
N LYS A 135 5.03 -9.98 19.78
CA LYS A 135 5.55 -10.65 18.56
C LYS A 135 6.03 -9.59 17.57
N SER A 136 7.02 -9.97 16.77
CA SER A 136 7.45 -9.11 15.67
C SER A 136 6.33 -8.97 14.63
N TYR A 137 6.00 -7.73 14.29
CA TYR A 137 5.06 -7.37 13.22
C TYR A 137 5.76 -6.74 12.03
N ARG A 138 7.09 -6.68 12.05
CA ARG A 138 7.92 -5.92 11.11
C ARG A 138 7.60 -6.23 9.64
N ASN A 139 7.44 -7.50 9.29
CA ASN A 139 7.16 -7.89 7.90
C ASN A 139 5.77 -7.44 7.43
N LEU A 140 4.76 -7.52 8.30
CA LEU A 140 3.43 -6.96 8.03
C LEU A 140 3.50 -5.44 7.90
N GLY A 141 4.26 -4.79 8.79
CA GLY A 141 4.49 -3.35 8.75
C GLY A 141 5.17 -2.88 7.46
N LEU A 142 6.17 -3.60 6.94
CA LEU A 142 6.81 -3.24 5.67
C LEU A 142 5.87 -3.40 4.48
N PHE A 143 5.06 -4.47 4.46
CA PHE A 143 4.02 -4.64 3.44
C PHE A 143 2.99 -3.51 3.51
N TRP A 144 2.46 -3.24 4.71
CA TRP A 144 1.55 -2.13 4.96
C TRP A 144 2.14 -0.79 4.53
N LEU A 145 3.40 -0.51 4.87
CA LEU A 145 4.08 0.74 4.55
C LEU A 145 4.07 1.01 3.05
N GLY A 146 4.44 0.02 2.24
CA GLY A 146 4.44 0.17 0.79
C GLY A 146 3.03 0.32 0.22
N SER A 147 2.08 -0.47 0.72
CA SER A 147 0.67 -0.41 0.34
C SER A 147 0.06 0.97 0.60
N LEU A 148 0.26 1.51 1.81
CA LEU A 148 -0.23 2.83 2.19
C LEU A 148 0.49 3.95 1.45
N THR A 149 1.82 3.87 1.30
CA THR A 149 2.61 4.88 0.57
C THR A 149 2.16 4.97 -0.89
N MET A 150 1.92 3.84 -1.54
CA MET A 150 1.45 3.84 -2.92
C MET A 150 0.08 4.49 -3.06
N SER A 151 -0.86 4.17 -2.16
CA SER A 151 -2.19 4.79 -2.12
C SER A 151 -2.09 6.31 -1.99
N ILE A 152 -1.33 6.79 -1.00
CA ILE A 152 -1.14 8.22 -0.74
C ILE A 152 -0.51 8.93 -1.93
N VAL A 153 0.59 8.39 -2.48
CA VAL A 153 1.33 9.06 -3.55
C VAL A 153 0.49 9.16 -4.82
N VAL A 154 -0.21 8.09 -5.22
CA VAL A 154 -1.09 8.11 -6.39
C VAL A 154 -2.27 9.06 -6.17
N PHE A 155 -2.93 8.97 -5.01
CA PHE A 155 -4.10 9.79 -4.71
C PHE A 155 -3.77 11.28 -4.66
N LEU A 156 -2.74 11.67 -3.91
CA LEU A 156 -2.35 13.07 -3.78
C LEU A 156 -1.86 13.65 -5.11
N LEU A 157 -0.97 12.97 -5.82
CA LEU A 157 -0.47 13.46 -7.12
C LEU A 157 -1.58 13.49 -8.17
N GLY A 158 -2.51 12.53 -8.16
CA GLY A 158 -3.68 12.54 -9.03
C GLY A 158 -4.61 13.72 -8.75
N ASN A 159 -4.86 14.05 -7.48
CA ASN A 159 -5.64 15.24 -7.11
C ASN A 159 -4.94 16.53 -7.58
N LEU A 160 -3.61 16.60 -7.47
CA LEU A 160 -2.81 17.76 -7.89
C LEU A 160 -2.73 17.95 -9.40
N THR A 161 -2.83 16.88 -10.19
CA THR A 161 -2.57 16.92 -11.64
C THR A 161 -3.81 16.65 -12.49
N GLY A 162 -4.84 16.05 -11.91
CA GLY A 162 -6.08 15.69 -12.59
C GLY A 162 -7.11 16.83 -12.59
N LYS A 163 -8.34 16.47 -12.95
CA LYS A 163 -9.48 17.39 -13.11
C LYS A 163 -9.85 18.19 -11.87
N TYR A 164 -9.42 17.76 -10.68
CA TYR A 164 -9.70 18.44 -9.40
C TYR A 164 -8.62 19.44 -8.99
N SER A 165 -7.56 19.60 -9.78
CA SER A 165 -6.41 20.46 -9.44
C SER A 165 -6.78 21.93 -9.24
N SER A 166 -7.80 22.44 -9.94
CA SER A 166 -8.30 23.82 -9.79
C SER A 166 -9.11 24.05 -8.51
N ASP A 167 -9.63 23.00 -7.90
CA ASP A 167 -10.62 23.06 -6.81
C ASP A 167 -10.01 22.69 -5.45
N LEU A 168 -8.68 22.63 -5.37
CA LEU A 168 -7.95 22.26 -4.16
C LEU A 168 -8.14 23.34 -3.09
N SER A 169 -8.93 23.02 -2.07
CA SER A 169 -9.11 23.87 -0.91
C SER A 169 -7.87 23.85 0.00
N PRO A 170 -7.69 24.85 0.88
CA PRO A 170 -6.64 24.81 1.91
C PRO A 170 -6.72 23.58 2.84
N ALA A 171 -7.89 22.92 2.92
CA ALA A 171 -8.05 21.66 3.63
C ALA A 171 -7.22 20.53 3.01
N PHE A 172 -6.72 20.66 1.78
CA PHE A 172 -5.77 19.72 1.21
C PHE A 172 -4.50 19.56 2.06
N LEU A 173 -4.10 20.59 2.83
CA LEU A 173 -2.99 20.50 3.78
C LEU A 173 -3.26 19.53 4.94
N LEU A 174 -4.51 19.16 5.20
CA LEU A 174 -4.88 18.15 6.20
C LEU A 174 -4.41 16.74 5.81
N HIS A 175 -3.95 16.53 4.57
CA HIS A 175 -3.27 15.29 4.17
C HIS A 175 -1.81 15.23 4.63
N LEU A 176 -1.22 16.34 5.11
CA LEU A 176 0.18 16.36 5.53
C LEU A 176 0.48 15.37 6.68
N PRO A 177 -0.36 15.25 7.74
CA PRO A 177 -0.23 14.19 8.73
C PRO A 177 -0.26 12.78 8.12
N TYR A 178 -1.08 12.55 7.10
CA TYR A 178 -1.17 11.27 6.37
C TYR A 178 0.10 10.96 5.58
N VAL A 179 0.97 11.93 5.30
CA VAL A 179 2.30 11.70 4.71
C VAL A 179 3.35 11.54 5.80
N LEU A 180 3.36 12.44 6.79
CA LEU A 180 4.40 12.50 7.82
C LEU A 180 4.35 11.31 8.78
N VAL A 181 3.16 10.87 9.19
CA VAL A 181 3.00 9.76 10.14
C VAL A 181 3.47 8.43 9.52
N PRO A 182 3.06 8.04 8.30
CA PRO A 182 3.61 6.85 7.65
C PRO A 182 5.11 6.94 7.36
N ALA A 183 5.64 8.12 7.01
CA ALA A 183 7.08 8.29 6.84
C ALA A 183 7.86 8.02 8.14
N TRP A 184 7.40 8.61 9.26
CA TRP A 184 7.97 8.33 10.58
C TRP A 184 7.80 6.86 10.99
N ALA A 185 6.63 6.28 10.74
CA ALA A 185 6.36 4.88 11.04
C ALA A 185 7.25 3.94 10.21
N GLY A 186 7.49 4.28 8.94
CA GLY A 186 8.42 3.58 8.07
C GLY A 186 9.84 3.59 8.62
N LEU A 187 10.35 4.75 9.04
CA LEU A 187 11.67 4.85 9.68
C LEU A 187 11.77 3.93 10.91
N ARG A 188 10.74 3.93 11.77
CA ARG A 188 10.67 3.05 12.94
C ARG A 188 10.67 1.56 12.55
N LEU A 189 9.91 1.17 11.53
CA LEU A 189 9.85 -0.21 11.03
C LEU A 189 11.20 -0.70 10.49
N PHE A 190 11.92 0.16 9.75
CA PHE A 190 13.25 -0.17 9.25
C PHE A 190 14.31 -0.27 10.36
N GLN A 191 14.15 0.51 11.44
CA GLN A 191 15.00 0.43 12.63
C GLN A 191 14.74 -0.81 13.49
N GLN A 192 13.60 -1.49 13.33
CA GLN A 192 13.34 -2.71 14.08
C GLN A 192 14.32 -3.83 13.69
N PRO A 193 14.79 -4.63 14.69
CA PRO A 193 15.67 -5.75 14.42
C PRO A 193 15.06 -6.72 13.40
N LYS A 194 15.88 -7.17 12.45
CA LYS A 194 15.51 -8.24 11.53
C LYS A 194 15.41 -9.54 12.33
N ALA A 195 14.29 -10.24 12.20
CA ALA A 195 14.20 -11.62 12.65
C ALA A 195 15.07 -12.48 11.72
N LEU A 196 16.36 -12.55 12.03
CA LEU A 196 17.29 -13.44 11.32
C LEU A 196 16.98 -14.86 11.77
N PRO A 197 16.63 -15.78 10.84
CA PRO A 197 16.56 -17.18 11.20
C PRO A 197 17.95 -17.61 11.70
N SER A 198 18.00 -18.49 12.70
CA SER A 198 19.23 -19.11 13.19
C SER A 198 19.81 -20.05 12.13
N LEU A 199 20.39 -19.47 11.08
CA LEU A 199 21.05 -20.18 9.98
C LEU A 199 22.54 -20.30 10.28
N SER A 200 23.10 -21.49 10.09
CA SER A 200 24.54 -21.68 10.20
C SER A 200 25.27 -20.92 9.08
N PRO A 201 26.46 -20.34 9.35
CA PRO A 201 27.28 -19.68 8.33
C PRO A 201 27.56 -20.58 7.12
N GLU A 202 27.75 -21.88 7.36
CA GLU A 202 27.96 -22.91 6.33
C GLU A 202 26.81 -22.97 5.32
N ARG A 203 25.55 -22.94 5.79
CA ARG A 203 24.37 -22.94 4.92
C ARG A 203 24.27 -21.67 4.09
N VAL A 204 24.68 -20.52 4.65
CA VAL A 204 24.71 -19.26 3.91
C VAL A 204 25.72 -19.35 2.78
N VAL A 205 26.95 -19.81 3.06
CA VAL A 205 28.00 -19.99 2.05
C VAL A 205 27.58 -21.00 0.98
N GLU A 206 26.97 -22.12 1.37
CA GLU A 206 26.46 -23.12 0.44
C GLU A 206 25.41 -22.54 -0.51
N GLU A 207 24.40 -21.84 0.01
CA GLU A 207 23.37 -21.22 -0.82
C GLU A 207 23.92 -20.11 -1.72
N GLN A 208 24.86 -19.30 -1.23
CA GLN A 208 25.51 -18.24 -2.01
C GLN A 208 26.44 -18.78 -3.11
N GLY A 209 26.98 -19.99 -2.93
CA GLY A 209 27.77 -20.68 -3.95
C GLY A 209 26.94 -21.19 -5.13
N LYS A 210 25.60 -21.27 -5.00
CA LYS A 210 24.73 -21.77 -6.07
C LYS A 210 24.59 -20.75 -7.19
N ARG A 211 24.95 -21.17 -8.40
CA ARG A 211 24.69 -20.40 -9.62
C ARG A 211 23.19 -20.32 -9.90
N LEU A 212 22.76 -19.32 -10.67
CA LEU A 212 21.34 -19.08 -10.92
C LEU A 212 20.61 -20.31 -11.52
N TYR A 213 21.22 -21.03 -12.45
CA TYR A 213 20.61 -22.24 -13.05
C TYR A 213 20.40 -23.39 -12.04
N GLN A 214 21.12 -23.39 -10.92
CA GLN A 214 20.93 -24.34 -9.82
C GLN A 214 19.76 -23.93 -8.90
N ARG A 215 19.15 -22.77 -9.15
CA ARG A 215 18.03 -22.17 -8.41
C ARG A 215 16.85 -21.94 -9.38
N PRO A 216 16.14 -23.00 -9.81
CA PRO A 216 15.11 -22.90 -10.85
C PRO A 216 13.97 -21.92 -10.51
N TRP A 217 13.61 -21.81 -9.23
CA TRP A 217 12.65 -20.81 -8.76
C TRP A 217 13.14 -19.37 -9.00
N ASP A 218 14.43 -19.12 -8.81
CA ASP A 218 15.04 -17.81 -9.02
C ASP A 218 15.15 -17.50 -10.53
N VAL A 219 15.40 -18.52 -11.37
CA VAL A 219 15.32 -18.39 -12.84
C VAL A 219 13.92 -17.97 -13.27
N GLY A 220 12.89 -18.67 -12.79
CA GLY A 220 11.50 -18.34 -13.10
C GLY A 220 11.12 -16.94 -12.63
N LEU A 221 11.55 -16.53 -11.43
CA LEU A 221 11.35 -15.18 -10.92
C LEU A 221 12.07 -14.12 -11.77
N VAL A 222 13.32 -14.38 -12.19
CA VAL A 222 14.04 -13.44 -13.07
C VAL A 222 13.29 -13.25 -14.39
N LEU A 223 12.84 -14.34 -15.03
CA LEU A 223 12.05 -14.25 -16.27
C LEU A 223 10.76 -13.47 -16.06
N LEU A 224 10.03 -13.75 -14.98
CA LEU A 224 8.80 -13.04 -14.64
C LEU A 224 9.07 -11.55 -14.42
N LEU A 225 10.08 -11.19 -13.64
CA LEU A 225 10.43 -9.79 -13.35
C LEU A 225 10.89 -9.04 -14.60
N LEU A 226 11.59 -9.69 -15.53
CA LEU A 226 11.95 -9.10 -16.82
C LEU A 226 10.73 -8.82 -17.69
N LEU A 227 9.77 -9.75 -17.74
CA LEU A 227 8.49 -9.54 -18.42
C LEU A 227 7.68 -8.42 -17.78
N THR A 228 7.60 -8.40 -16.44
CA THR A 228 6.98 -7.31 -15.67
C THR A 228 7.66 -5.98 -15.99
N ALA A 229 8.99 -5.90 -15.99
CA ALA A 229 9.74 -4.69 -16.29
C ALA A 229 9.48 -4.18 -17.71
N ALA A 230 9.49 -5.06 -18.71
CA ALA A 230 9.16 -4.69 -20.09
C ALA A 230 7.73 -4.12 -20.20
N PHE A 231 6.76 -4.76 -19.53
CA PHE A 231 5.38 -4.28 -19.51
C PHE A 231 5.20 -2.97 -18.73
N THR A 232 5.91 -2.79 -17.62
CA THR A 232 5.95 -1.52 -16.87
C THR A 232 6.46 -0.40 -17.75
N PHE A 233 7.59 -0.63 -18.43
CA PHE A 233 8.18 0.36 -19.34
C PHE A 233 7.21 0.71 -20.48
N PHE A 234 6.59 -0.30 -21.09
CA PHE A 234 5.59 -0.11 -22.13
C PHE A 234 4.40 0.75 -21.66
N ARG A 235 3.80 0.45 -20.50
CA ARG A 235 2.69 1.26 -19.95
C ARG A 235 3.13 2.68 -19.59
N GLY A 236 4.39 2.85 -19.16
CA GLY A 236 5.01 4.16 -18.99
C GLY A 236 5.07 4.97 -20.29
N LEU A 237 5.53 4.35 -21.39
CA LEU A 237 5.54 4.99 -22.71
C LEU A 237 4.13 5.33 -23.20
N VAL A 238 3.15 4.46 -22.95
CA VAL A 238 1.74 4.70 -23.30
C VAL A 238 1.23 5.99 -22.67
N VAL A 239 1.45 6.19 -21.36
CA VAL A 239 0.94 7.38 -20.66
C VAL A 239 1.78 8.65 -20.90
N LEU A 240 2.99 8.49 -21.44
CA LEU A 240 3.82 9.58 -21.96
C LEU A 240 3.51 9.91 -23.43
N ASP A 241 2.39 9.42 -23.95
CA ASP A 241 1.87 9.73 -25.28
C ASP A 241 2.85 9.35 -26.42
N CYS A 242 3.53 8.20 -26.26
CA CYS A 242 4.40 7.64 -27.29
C CYS A 242 3.63 7.41 -28.61
N PRO A 243 4.14 7.89 -29.76
CA PRO A 243 3.41 7.87 -31.04
C PRO A 243 3.39 6.50 -31.74
N ALA A 244 3.90 5.44 -31.11
CA ALA A 244 3.92 4.11 -31.71
C ALA A 244 2.49 3.52 -31.82
N ASP A 245 2.21 2.84 -32.94
CA ASP A 245 0.89 2.23 -33.20
C ASP A 245 0.45 1.30 -32.06
N SER A 246 1.37 0.51 -31.51
CA SER A 246 1.09 -0.38 -30.38
C SER A 246 0.68 0.36 -29.09
N CYS A 247 1.22 1.56 -28.85
CA CYS A 247 0.83 2.39 -27.71
C CYS A 247 -0.57 2.98 -27.92
N PHE A 248 -0.86 3.43 -29.15
CA PHE A 248 -2.17 3.91 -29.54
C PHE A 248 -3.23 2.82 -29.41
N GLU A 249 -3.02 1.65 -30.01
CA GLU A 249 -3.96 0.53 -29.90
C GLU A 249 -4.20 0.14 -28.44
N TYR A 250 -3.14 0.08 -27.62
CA TYR A 250 -3.28 -0.28 -26.21
C TYR A 250 -4.15 0.71 -25.42
N ILE A 251 -3.88 2.02 -25.54
CA ILE A 251 -4.58 3.02 -24.74
C ILE A 251 -6.04 3.24 -25.16
N TYR A 252 -6.40 2.88 -26.39
CA TYR A 252 -7.78 3.00 -26.87
C TYR A 252 -8.57 1.70 -26.80
N GLN A 253 -7.93 0.54 -26.99
CA GLN A 253 -8.63 -0.75 -27.09
C GLN A 253 -8.44 -1.65 -25.88
N ARG A 254 -7.36 -1.48 -25.10
CA ARG A 254 -7.04 -2.36 -23.95
C ARG A 254 -7.27 -1.69 -22.62
N GLU A 255 -6.67 -0.51 -22.43
CA GLU A 255 -6.80 0.25 -21.18
C GLU A 255 -7.17 1.73 -21.39
N PRO A 256 -8.42 2.00 -21.83
CA PRO A 256 -8.98 3.35 -21.91
C PRO A 256 -8.85 4.17 -20.63
N TYR A 257 -8.84 3.51 -19.47
CA TYR A 257 -8.78 4.16 -18.15
C TYR A 257 -7.52 5.02 -18.00
N LEU A 258 -6.41 4.69 -18.67
CA LEU A 258 -5.19 5.50 -18.68
C LEU A 258 -5.40 6.93 -19.21
N ARG A 259 -6.50 7.18 -19.94
CA ARG A 259 -6.88 8.51 -20.47
C ARG A 259 -7.87 9.26 -19.58
N ASP A 260 -8.30 8.68 -18.45
CA ASP A 260 -9.29 9.32 -17.59
C ASP A 260 -8.75 10.66 -17.02
N PRO A 261 -9.49 11.77 -17.15
CA PRO A 261 -9.08 13.09 -16.66
C PRO A 261 -8.87 13.17 -15.14
N VAL A 262 -9.28 12.17 -14.34
CA VAL A 262 -8.90 12.08 -12.91
C VAL A 262 -7.40 11.88 -12.67
N ALA A 263 -6.64 11.51 -13.71
CA ALA A 263 -5.18 11.37 -13.72
C ALA A 263 -4.55 10.28 -12.81
N TYR A 264 -5.26 9.72 -11.83
CA TYR A 264 -4.74 8.61 -11.00
C TYR A 264 -4.10 7.46 -11.81
N PRO A 265 -4.73 6.91 -12.88
CA PRO A 265 -4.12 5.83 -13.64
C PRO A 265 -2.85 6.25 -14.38
N LYS A 266 -2.83 7.47 -14.94
CA LYS A 266 -1.63 8.06 -15.58
C LYS A 266 -0.51 8.21 -14.55
N VAL A 267 -0.79 8.83 -13.40
CA VAL A 267 0.14 9.00 -12.28
C VAL A 267 0.70 7.66 -11.81
N GLN A 268 -0.16 6.64 -11.64
CA GLN A 268 0.25 5.31 -11.24
C GLN A 268 1.23 4.68 -12.22
N MET A 269 0.99 4.78 -13.53
CA MET A 269 1.92 4.27 -14.54
C MET A 269 3.26 5.02 -14.55
N LEU A 270 3.26 6.33 -14.28
CA LEU A 270 4.50 7.09 -14.12
C LEU A 270 5.28 6.68 -12.87
N ILE A 271 4.60 6.49 -11.74
CA ILE A 271 5.25 5.96 -10.53
C ILE A 271 5.83 4.57 -10.80
N TYR A 272 5.11 3.73 -11.53
CA TYR A 272 5.64 2.44 -11.94
C TYR A 272 6.89 2.58 -12.81
N MET A 273 6.86 3.45 -13.83
CA MET A 273 7.99 3.66 -14.72
C MET A 273 9.22 4.25 -14.01
N PHE A 274 9.05 5.19 -13.09
CA PHE A 274 10.17 5.89 -12.46
C PHE A 274 10.67 5.26 -11.17
N TYR A 275 9.86 4.45 -10.47
CA TYR A 275 10.24 3.86 -9.18
C TYR A 275 10.15 2.33 -9.17
N VAL A 276 9.07 1.75 -9.70
CA VAL A 276 8.92 0.27 -9.71
C VAL A 276 9.85 -0.37 -10.73
N LEU A 277 9.96 0.17 -11.94
CA LEU A 277 10.81 -0.38 -12.99
C LEU A 277 12.30 -0.44 -12.58
N PRO A 278 12.93 0.64 -12.06
CA PRO A 278 14.29 0.54 -11.52
C PRO A 278 14.40 -0.51 -10.41
N PHE A 279 13.39 -0.61 -9.54
CA PHE A 279 13.37 -1.62 -8.49
C PHE A 279 13.28 -3.04 -9.04
N LEU A 280 12.48 -3.32 -10.08
CA LEU A 280 12.42 -4.63 -10.73
C LEU A 280 13.80 -5.04 -11.27
N CYS A 281 14.54 -4.10 -11.88
CA CYS A 281 15.93 -4.34 -12.31
C CYS A 281 16.85 -4.65 -11.12
N LEU A 282 16.71 -3.94 -10.00
CA LEU A 282 17.43 -4.23 -8.76
C LEU A 282 17.06 -5.61 -8.18
N CYS A 283 15.80 -6.05 -8.29
CA CYS A 283 15.39 -7.38 -7.89
C CYS A 283 16.07 -8.47 -8.72
N VAL A 284 16.12 -8.30 -10.05
CA VAL A 284 16.87 -9.20 -10.94
C VAL A 284 18.34 -9.26 -10.53
N TYR A 285 18.96 -8.09 -10.30
CA TYR A 285 20.33 -8.00 -9.78
C TYR A 285 20.49 -8.78 -8.46
N GLY A 286 19.58 -8.60 -7.50
CA GLY A 286 19.66 -9.25 -6.19
C GLY A 286 19.32 -10.74 -6.18
N LEU A 287 18.65 -11.26 -7.22
CA LEU A 287 18.49 -12.71 -7.45
C LEU A 287 19.74 -13.33 -8.08
N VAL A 288 20.45 -12.56 -8.91
CA VAL A 288 21.69 -13.00 -9.56
C VAL A 288 22.86 -12.99 -8.58
N LEU A 289 23.01 -11.92 -7.80
CA LEU A 289 24.15 -11.73 -6.89
C LEU A 289 23.79 -11.99 -5.42
N PRO A 290 24.57 -12.82 -4.73
CA PRO A 290 24.34 -13.11 -3.32
C PRO A 290 24.61 -11.90 -2.41
N GLY A 291 24.09 -11.95 -1.19
CA GLY A 291 24.41 -10.97 -0.14
C GLY A 291 23.63 -9.65 -0.20
N CYS A 292 22.62 -9.56 -1.07
CA CYS A 292 21.73 -8.40 -1.17
C CYS A 292 20.75 -8.30 0.02
N SER A 293 21.27 -7.94 1.20
CA SER A 293 20.52 -7.95 2.47
C SER A 293 19.40 -6.92 2.59
N TRP A 294 19.37 -5.95 1.66
CA TRP A 294 18.29 -4.98 1.50
C TRP A 294 17.07 -5.54 0.77
N LEU A 295 17.26 -6.55 -0.10
CA LEU A 295 16.19 -7.04 -0.98
C LEU A 295 14.99 -7.62 -0.23
N PRO A 296 15.14 -8.44 0.84
CA PRO A 296 13.99 -8.97 1.55
C PRO A 296 13.04 -7.90 2.08
N ASP A 297 13.57 -6.80 2.63
CA ASP A 297 12.74 -5.73 3.18
C ASP A 297 12.02 -4.95 2.08
N TRP A 298 12.78 -4.54 1.06
CA TRP A 298 12.21 -3.78 -0.05
C TRP A 298 11.24 -4.61 -0.90
N SER A 299 11.46 -5.92 -1.00
CA SER A 299 10.51 -6.81 -1.67
C SER A 299 9.14 -6.80 -1.00
N LEU A 300 9.08 -6.71 0.34
CA LEU A 300 7.82 -6.58 1.07
C LEU A 300 7.15 -5.23 0.83
N VAL A 301 7.92 -4.14 0.87
CA VAL A 301 7.41 -2.78 0.59
C VAL A 301 6.81 -2.73 -0.81
N PHE A 302 7.54 -3.16 -1.84
CA PHE A 302 7.03 -3.15 -3.22
C PHE A 302 5.91 -4.17 -3.45
N ALA A 303 5.89 -5.30 -2.74
CA ALA A 303 4.77 -6.22 -2.76
C ALA A 303 3.48 -5.53 -2.26
N GLY A 304 3.54 -4.81 -1.14
CA GLY A 304 2.41 -4.02 -0.64
C GLY A 304 1.98 -2.94 -1.63
N ALA A 305 2.94 -2.15 -2.13
CA ALA A 305 2.68 -1.08 -3.07
C ALA A 305 1.98 -1.58 -4.34
N VAL A 306 2.50 -2.64 -4.96
CA VAL A 306 1.91 -3.19 -6.18
C VAL A 306 0.55 -3.84 -5.91
N ALA A 307 0.35 -4.49 -4.76
CA ALA A 307 -0.95 -5.07 -4.41
C ALA A 307 -2.06 -4.00 -4.36
N GLN A 308 -1.82 -2.90 -3.62
CA GLN A 308 -2.77 -1.81 -3.50
C GLN A 308 -3.03 -1.12 -4.85
N ALA A 309 -1.98 -0.83 -5.59
CA ALA A 309 -2.09 -0.14 -6.88
C ALA A 309 -2.78 -1.01 -7.95
N GLN A 310 -2.53 -2.32 -7.97
CA GLN A 310 -3.22 -3.22 -8.90
C GLN A 310 -4.69 -3.39 -8.54
N PHE A 311 -5.03 -3.53 -7.26
CA PHE A 311 -6.42 -3.58 -6.83
C PHE A 311 -7.19 -2.32 -7.23
N SER A 312 -6.62 -1.16 -6.94
CA SER A 312 -7.25 0.13 -7.24
C SER A 312 -7.36 0.34 -8.75
N HIS A 313 -6.31 0.05 -9.52
CA HIS A 313 -6.36 0.17 -10.98
C HIS A 313 -7.38 -0.76 -11.62
N LEU A 314 -7.38 -2.04 -11.25
CA LEU A 314 -8.34 -3.03 -11.76
C LEU A 314 -9.77 -2.62 -11.44
N GLY A 315 -10.03 -2.34 -10.16
CA GLY A 315 -11.36 -1.95 -9.69
C GLY A 315 -11.85 -0.69 -10.37
N SER A 316 -11.03 0.36 -10.44
CA SER A 316 -11.43 1.62 -11.04
C SER A 316 -11.65 1.52 -12.54
N SER A 317 -10.81 0.76 -13.26
CA SER A 317 -10.96 0.57 -14.70
C SER A 317 -12.28 -0.13 -15.08
N LEU A 318 -12.83 -0.94 -14.17
CA LEU A 318 -14.07 -1.69 -14.34
C LEU A 318 -15.28 -1.04 -13.63
N HIS A 319 -15.05 0.00 -12.84
CA HIS A 319 -16.08 0.58 -11.99
C HIS A 319 -17.11 1.38 -12.80
N ALA A 320 -18.39 1.29 -12.43
CA ALA A 320 -19.47 2.01 -13.10
C ALA A 320 -19.32 3.55 -13.02
N ARG A 321 -18.58 4.05 -12.02
CA ARG A 321 -18.28 5.49 -11.87
C ARG A 321 -17.16 6.01 -12.76
N THR A 322 -16.38 5.13 -13.39
CA THR A 322 -15.45 5.54 -14.45
C THR A 322 -16.29 5.87 -15.68
N PRO A 323 -16.11 7.03 -16.35
CA PRO A 323 -16.93 7.36 -17.51
C PRO A 323 -16.78 6.32 -18.63
N PHE A 324 -17.87 5.99 -19.32
CA PHE A 324 -17.92 4.94 -20.35
C PHE A 324 -16.76 4.97 -21.37
N PRO A 325 -16.31 6.13 -21.92
CA PRO A 325 -15.18 6.17 -22.86
C PRO A 325 -13.82 5.76 -22.28
N TYR A 326 -13.72 5.64 -20.96
CA TYR A 326 -12.52 5.29 -20.20
C TYR A 326 -12.66 3.95 -19.45
N GLN A 327 -13.83 3.31 -19.47
CA GLN A 327 -13.98 1.97 -18.89
C GLN A 327 -13.28 0.92 -19.76
N THR A 328 -12.80 -0.16 -19.14
CA THR A 328 -12.27 -1.30 -19.90
C THR A 328 -13.40 -1.96 -20.70
N PRO A 329 -13.27 -2.13 -22.03
CA PRO A 329 -14.26 -2.81 -22.85
C PRO A 329 -14.46 -4.29 -22.46
N GLU A 330 -15.71 -4.77 -22.47
CA GLU A 330 -16.07 -6.13 -22.03
C GLU A 330 -15.35 -7.24 -22.82
N ASP A 331 -15.10 -7.02 -24.12
CA ASP A 331 -14.45 -7.97 -25.02
C ASP A 331 -12.98 -8.23 -24.63
N VAL A 332 -12.34 -7.31 -23.89
CA VAL A 332 -10.95 -7.45 -23.47
C VAL A 332 -10.77 -7.76 -21.99
N TRP A 333 -11.84 -7.87 -21.20
CA TRP A 333 -11.79 -8.07 -19.74
C TRP A 333 -10.88 -9.21 -19.30
N TRP A 334 -11.00 -10.38 -19.93
CA TRP A 334 -10.17 -11.53 -19.57
C TRP A 334 -8.69 -11.28 -19.78
N SER A 335 -8.33 -10.67 -20.92
CA SER A 335 -6.94 -10.32 -21.21
C SER A 335 -6.41 -9.29 -20.22
N PHE A 336 -7.21 -8.25 -19.94
CA PHE A 336 -6.89 -7.18 -19.00
C PHE A 336 -6.70 -7.70 -17.57
N LEU A 337 -7.63 -8.52 -17.07
CA LEU A 337 -7.56 -9.11 -15.74
C LEU A 337 -6.34 -10.03 -15.62
N LEU A 338 -6.13 -10.91 -16.61
CA LEU A 338 -5.01 -11.84 -16.61
C LEU A 338 -3.66 -11.09 -16.57
N THR A 339 -3.46 -10.08 -17.42
CA THR A 339 -2.20 -9.33 -17.46
C THR A 339 -1.92 -8.59 -16.16
N ASN A 340 -2.94 -7.97 -15.56
CA ASN A 340 -2.78 -7.21 -14.32
C ASN A 340 -2.62 -8.14 -13.09
N ILE A 341 -3.29 -9.29 -13.05
CA ILE A 341 -3.06 -10.31 -12.01
C ILE A 341 -1.63 -10.86 -12.12
N LEU A 342 -1.18 -11.24 -13.33
CA LEU A 342 0.19 -11.70 -13.55
C LEU A 342 1.23 -10.64 -13.16
N TYR A 343 0.95 -9.37 -13.45
CA TYR A 343 1.78 -8.26 -13.00
C TYR A 343 1.84 -8.16 -11.47
N ALA A 344 0.70 -8.28 -10.80
CA ALA A 344 0.63 -8.20 -9.35
C ALA A 344 1.38 -9.35 -8.67
N LEU A 345 1.40 -10.55 -9.28
CA LEU A 345 2.02 -11.75 -8.71
C LEU A 345 3.54 -11.67 -8.58
N GLY A 346 4.25 -11.01 -9.50
CA GLY A 346 5.72 -10.96 -9.52
C GLY A 346 6.34 -10.50 -8.19
N PRO A 347 6.01 -9.29 -7.71
CA PRO A 347 6.46 -8.80 -6.41
C PRO A 347 6.05 -9.67 -5.22
N GLN A 348 4.86 -10.29 -5.24
CA GLN A 348 4.41 -11.18 -4.16
C GLN A 348 5.26 -12.45 -4.09
N LEU A 349 5.52 -13.08 -5.24
CA LEU A 349 6.33 -14.29 -5.32
C LEU A 349 7.78 -14.02 -4.92
N LEU A 350 8.32 -12.84 -5.27
CA LEU A 350 9.63 -12.39 -4.82
C LEU A 350 9.68 -12.23 -3.29
N ALA A 351 8.72 -11.49 -2.71
CA ALA A 351 8.65 -11.31 -1.26
C ALA A 351 8.52 -12.66 -0.53
N TYR A 352 7.67 -13.55 -1.04
CA TYR A 352 7.54 -14.92 -0.52
C TYR A 352 8.86 -15.70 -0.59
N ARG A 353 9.58 -15.62 -1.72
CA ARG A 353 10.90 -16.23 -1.91
C ARG A 353 11.93 -15.70 -0.92
N CYS A 354 11.95 -14.39 -0.69
CA CYS A 354 12.86 -13.75 0.27
C CYS A 354 12.56 -14.19 1.71
N LEU A 355 11.28 -14.31 2.08
CA LEU A 355 10.86 -14.77 3.40
C LEU A 355 11.13 -16.25 3.64
N ARG A 356 10.86 -17.11 2.65
CA ARG A 356 11.00 -18.56 2.80
C ARG A 356 12.44 -19.05 2.78
N ARG A 357 13.30 -18.41 1.99
CA ARG A 357 14.70 -18.83 1.80
C ARG A 357 15.66 -17.63 1.85
N PRO A 358 15.81 -16.98 3.02
CA PRO A 358 16.58 -15.74 3.13
C PRO A 358 18.10 -15.94 2.99
N ALA A 359 18.61 -17.17 3.15
CA ALA A 359 20.04 -17.49 3.23
C ALA A 359 20.88 -16.85 2.10
N PHE A 360 20.40 -16.89 0.86
CA PHE A 360 21.10 -16.31 -0.29
C PHE A 360 21.35 -14.79 -0.15
N PHE A 361 20.44 -14.07 0.50
CA PHE A 361 20.46 -12.61 0.61
C PHE A 361 21.19 -12.11 1.86
N LEU A 362 21.54 -13.00 2.81
CA LEU A 362 22.20 -12.60 4.04
C LEU A 362 23.63 -12.08 3.78
N PRO A 363 24.13 -11.11 4.58
CA PRO A 363 25.52 -10.68 4.46
C PRO A 363 26.47 -11.87 4.65
N ALA A 364 27.53 -11.93 3.84
CA ALA A 364 28.58 -12.94 4.02
C ALA A 364 29.23 -12.77 5.40
N THR A 365 29.43 -13.87 6.13
CA THR A 365 30.08 -13.84 7.44
C THR A 365 31.55 -13.42 7.28
N PRO A 366 32.10 -12.51 8.11
CA PRO A 366 33.50 -12.04 8.00
C PRO A 366 34.57 -13.14 8.01
N ALA A 367 34.23 -14.36 8.46
CA ALA A 367 35.13 -15.50 8.46
C ALA A 367 35.58 -15.95 7.05
N ALA A 368 34.89 -15.55 5.98
CA ALA A 368 35.26 -15.88 4.60
C ALA A 368 36.38 -14.97 4.03
N LEU A 369 36.79 -13.91 4.73
CA LEU A 369 37.80 -12.94 4.25
C LEU A 369 39.26 -13.29 4.59
N ARG A 370 39.56 -14.45 5.17
CA ARG A 370 40.97 -14.90 5.35
C ARG A 370 41.17 -16.42 5.22
N PRO A 371 41.49 -16.92 4.01
CA PRO A 371 42.46 -17.99 3.83
C PRO A 371 43.77 -17.34 3.35
N GLY A 372 44.52 -16.75 4.28
CA GLY A 372 45.70 -15.94 3.96
C GLY A 372 46.88 -16.17 4.89
N LYS A 373 47.60 -17.27 4.65
CA LYS A 373 49.01 -17.56 4.99
C LYS A 373 49.41 -17.47 6.48
N LYS A 374 49.43 -18.63 7.15
CA LYS A 374 50.54 -18.93 8.09
C LYS A 374 51.82 -19.02 7.26
N HIS A 375 52.76 -18.11 7.46
CA HIS A 375 54.17 -18.38 7.16
C HIS A 375 54.84 -18.71 8.48
N GLN A 376 55.35 -19.95 8.53
CA GLN A 376 56.39 -20.37 9.46
C GLN A 376 57.67 -19.60 9.18
#